data_AF-A0A951A9G9-F1
#
_entry.id   AF-A0A951A9G9-F1
#
_cell.length_a   1.000
_cell.length_b   1.000
_cell.length_c   1.000
_cell.angle_alpha   90.00
_cell.angle_beta   90.00
_cell.angle_gamma   90.00
#
_symmetry.space_group_name_H-M   'P 1'
#
loop_
_entity.id
_entity.type
_entity.pdbx_description
1 polymer ?
#
loop_
_entity_poly.entity_id
_entity_poly.type
_entity_poly.pdbx_seq_one_letter_code
_entity_poly.pdbx_strand_id
1 'polypeptide(L)'
;MRRGEIALLVGGGLQALSNLMYAVQFAVGHDVGMLTVTIAAENVTGGMASSAFVAYLSNLCSRDFTATQYALLSSLATVGLNVLSASGGALAETLGWIPFFVLCTGFCAPALLLLLWLMRRPAALTAGQPP
;
A
#
# COMPACT_ATOMS: atom_id res chain seq x y z
N MET A 1 -12.12 -9.07 -12.76
CA MET A 1 -11.21 -7.92 -12.63
C MET A 1 -11.60 -6.96 -11.49
N ARG A 2 -12.77 -6.31 -11.50
CA ARG A 2 -13.14 -5.28 -10.48
C ARG A 2 -13.08 -5.69 -9.00
N ARG A 3 -13.27 -6.98 -8.65
CA ARG A 3 -13.27 -7.43 -7.24
C ARG A 3 -11.89 -7.35 -6.56
N GLY A 4 -10.81 -7.66 -7.29
CA GLY A 4 -9.44 -7.60 -6.74
C GLY A 4 -8.96 -6.17 -6.52
N GLU A 5 -9.32 -5.26 -7.43
CA GLU A 5 -8.99 -3.84 -7.34
C GLU A 5 -9.72 -3.16 -6.16
N ILE A 6 -10.98 -3.53 -5.91
CA ILE A 6 -11.72 -3.06 -4.72
C ILE A 6 -11.06 -3.57 -3.43
N ALA A 7 -10.61 -4.82 -3.39
CA ALA A 7 -9.89 -5.35 -2.24
C ALA A 7 -8.58 -4.59 -1.99
N LEU A 8 -7.86 -4.22 -3.06
CA LEU A 8 -6.64 -3.41 -2.96
C LEU A 8 -6.92 -1.98 -2.49
N LEU A 9 -8.02 -1.37 -2.96
CA LEU A 9 -8.45 -0.05 -2.47
C LEU A 9 -8.81 -0.07 -0.98
N VAL A 10 -9.62 -1.04 -0.56
CA VAL A 10 -10.05 -1.15 0.84
C VAL A 10 -8.88 -1.52 1.74
N GLY A 11 -8.08 -2.52 1.36
CA GLY A 11 -6.91 -2.94 2.11
C GLY A 11 -5.86 -1.82 2.22
N GLY A 12 -5.53 -1.18 1.09
CA GLY A 12 -4.60 -0.05 1.08
C GLY A 12 -5.12 1.17 1.85
N GLY A 13 -6.42 1.46 1.77
CA GLY A 13 -7.05 2.53 2.55
C GLY A 13 -7.05 2.25 4.05
N LEU A 14 -7.38 1.03 4.46
CA LEU A 14 -7.31 0.62 5.87
C LEU A 14 -5.86 0.65 6.39
N GLN A 15 -4.89 0.21 5.59
CA GLN A 15 -3.46 0.31 5.90
C GLN A 15 -2.99 1.76 6.04
N ALA A 16 -3.52 2.67 5.21
CA ALA A 16 -3.21 4.10 5.33
C ALA A 16 -3.77 4.66 6.64
N LEU A 17 -4.99 4.28 7.01
CA LEU A 17 -5.63 4.77 8.23
C LEU A 17 -4.98 4.21 9.50
N SER A 18 -4.46 2.97 9.48
CA SER A 18 -3.76 2.40 10.63
C SER A 18 -2.46 3.14 10.96
N ASN A 19 -1.84 3.84 10.01
CA ASN A 19 -0.70 4.74 10.30
C ASN A 19 -1.06 5.86 11.29
N LEU A 20 -2.32 6.33 11.32
CA LEU A 20 -2.75 7.35 12.27
C LEU A 20 -2.77 6.83 13.72
N MET A 21 -2.87 5.51 13.93
CA MET A 21 -2.79 4.93 15.27
C MET A 21 -1.42 5.16 15.91
N TYR A 22 -0.35 5.23 15.12
CA TYR A 22 0.98 5.60 15.64
C TYR A 22 1.07 7.06 16.09
N ALA A 23 0.32 7.97 15.47
CA ALA A 23 0.20 9.35 15.96
C ALA A 23 -0.53 9.38 17.32
N VAL A 24 -1.57 8.56 17.49
CA VAL A 24 -2.27 8.41 18.77
C VAL A 24 -1.37 7.76 19.83
N GLN A 25 -0.62 6.72 19.47
CA GLN A 25 0.38 6.09 20.35
C GLN A 25 1.37 7.12 20.88
N PHE A 26 1.89 7.98 20.00
CA PHE A 26 2.82 9.03 20.40
C PHE A 26 2.19 10.02 21.39
N ALA A 27 0.90 10.36 21.23
CA ALA A 27 0.19 11.24 22.15
C ALA A 27 -0.12 10.59 23.51
N VAL A 28 -0.37 9.28 23.54
CA VAL A 28 -0.60 8.50 24.77
C VAL A 28 0.70 8.30 25.55
N GLY A 29 1.84 8.19 24.86
CA GLY A 29 3.15 7.99 25.47
C GLY A 29 3.49 6.53 25.71
N HIS A 30 4.14 6.23 26.83
CA HIS A 30 4.60 4.87 27.13
C HIS A 30 3.46 3.99 27.65
N ASP A 31 2.74 3.37 26.71
CA ASP A 31 1.70 2.38 27.00
C ASP A 31 1.88 1.16 26.08
N VAL A 32 2.16 0.01 26.68
CA VAL A 32 2.40 -1.26 25.97
C VAL A 32 1.10 -1.84 25.42
N GLY A 33 -0.04 -1.58 26.04
CA GLY A 33 -1.35 -2.03 25.57
C GLY A 33 -1.73 -1.31 24.27
N MET A 34 -1.61 0.02 24.25
CA MET A 34 -1.84 0.83 23.05
C MET A 34 -0.86 0.46 21.94
N LEU A 35 0.41 0.16 22.28
CA LEU A 35 1.41 -0.26 21.30
C LEU A 35 1.00 -1.60 20.67
N THR A 36 0.56 -2.54 21.50
CA THR A 36 0.10 -3.86 21.07
C THR A 36 -1.09 -3.74 20.11
N VAL A 37 -2.09 -2.92 20.46
CA VAL A 37 -3.27 -2.69 19.61
C VAL A 37 -2.89 -2.03 18.29
N THR A 38 -1.98 -1.04 18.33
CA THR A 38 -1.49 -0.33 17.14
C THR A 38 -0.79 -1.29 16.18
N ILE A 39 0.16 -2.09 16.68
CA ILE A 39 0.90 -3.07 15.88
C ILE A 39 -0.04 -4.17 15.36
N ALA A 40 -0.96 -4.67 16.19
CA ALA A 40 -1.91 -5.69 15.76
C ALA A 40 -2.82 -5.18 14.63
N ALA A 41 -3.35 -3.97 14.75
CA ALA A 41 -4.14 -3.35 13.70
C ALA A 41 -3.34 -3.16 12.41
N GLU A 42 -2.11 -2.65 12.51
CA GLU A 42 -1.21 -2.46 11.37
C GLU A 42 -0.89 -3.77 10.65
N ASN A 43 -0.57 -4.85 11.37
CA ASN A 43 -0.28 -6.14 10.78
C ASN A 43 -1.49 -6.76 10.07
N VAL A 44 -2.69 -6.61 10.66
CA VAL A 44 -3.94 -7.09 10.08
C VAL A 44 -4.26 -6.34 8.79
N THR A 45 -4.18 -5.01 8.80
CA THR A 45 -4.37 -4.21 7.59
C THR A 45 -3.28 -4.45 6.56
N GLY A 46 -2.05 -4.72 7.01
CA GLY A 46 -0.87 -4.87 6.16
C GLY A 46 -0.89 -6.18 5.41
N GLY A 47 -1.29 -7.26 6.10
CA GLY A 47 -1.53 -8.56 5.48
C GLY A 47 -2.64 -8.50 4.44
N MET A 48 -3.75 -7.78 4.71
CA MET A 48 -4.83 -7.59 3.74
C MET A 48 -4.37 -6.80 2.50
N ALA A 49 -3.70 -5.67 2.70
CA ALA A 49 -3.19 -4.85 1.61
C ALA A 49 -2.16 -5.60 0.75
N SER A 50 -1.22 -6.30 1.38
CA SER A 50 -0.18 -7.09 0.70
C SER A 50 -0.77 -8.22 -0.13
N SER A 51 -1.72 -8.98 0.43
CA SER A 51 -2.39 -10.08 -0.29
C SER A 51 -3.16 -9.57 -1.52
N ALA A 52 -3.89 -8.45 -1.36
CA ALA A 52 -4.59 -7.82 -2.47
C ALA A 52 -3.62 -7.26 -3.53
N PHE A 53 -2.47 -6.74 -3.12
CA PHE A 53 -1.44 -6.21 -4.02
C PHE A 53 -0.79 -7.31 -4.85
N VAL A 54 -0.42 -8.44 -4.23
CA VAL A 54 0.11 -9.61 -4.95
C VAL A 54 -0.89 -10.15 -5.97
N ALA A 55 -2.17 -10.26 -5.59
CA ALA A 55 -3.23 -10.66 -6.51
C ALA A 55 -3.40 -9.68 -7.69
N TYR A 56 -3.24 -8.38 -7.44
CA TYR A 56 -3.25 -7.37 -8.48
C TYR A 56 -2.05 -7.49 -9.43
N LEU A 57 -0.82 -7.65 -8.92
CA LEU A 57 0.37 -7.86 -9.76
C LEU A 57 0.26 -9.12 -10.61
N SER A 58 -0.25 -10.21 -10.04
CA SER A 58 -0.49 -11.46 -10.77
C SER A 58 -1.42 -11.25 -11.96
N ASN A 59 -2.44 -10.40 -11.81
CA ASN A 59 -3.38 -10.08 -12.88
C ASN A 59 -2.80 -9.13 -13.96
N LEU A 60 -1.70 -8.42 -13.66
CA LEU A 60 -0.98 -7.58 -14.64
C LEU A 60 -0.01 -8.38 -15.50
N CYS A 61 0.37 -9.58 -15.07
CA CYS A 61 1.35 -10.40 -15.77
C CYS A 61 0.69 -11.20 -16.92
N SER A 62 1.26 -11.09 -18.11
CA SER A 62 0.88 -11.89 -19.29
C SER A 62 1.26 -13.36 -19.10
N ARG A 63 0.39 -14.28 -19.57
CA ARG A 63 0.59 -15.74 -19.41
C ARG A 63 1.89 -16.28 -20.02
N ASP A 64 2.44 -15.60 -21.03
CA ASP A 64 3.63 -16.05 -21.76
C ASP A 64 4.95 -15.72 -21.03
N PHE A 65 4.97 -14.70 -20.16
CA PHE A 65 6.16 -14.24 -19.43
C PHE A 65 5.87 -13.92 -17.95
N THR A 66 4.98 -14.68 -17.33
CA THR A 66 4.47 -14.43 -15.97
C THR A 66 5.57 -14.33 -14.92
N ALA A 67 6.58 -15.21 -14.97
CA ALA A 67 7.63 -15.26 -13.96
C ALA A 67 8.53 -14.01 -13.95
N THR A 68 8.98 -13.57 -15.12
CA THR A 68 9.89 -12.41 -15.24
C THR A 68 9.15 -11.10 -14.99
N GLN A 69 7.92 -10.96 -15.50
CA GLN A 69 7.11 -9.76 -15.27
C GLN A 69 6.72 -9.61 -13.80
N TYR A 70 6.33 -10.70 -13.14
CA TYR A 70 6.01 -10.67 -11.72
C TYR A 70 7.26 -10.32 -10.89
N ALA A 71 8.41 -10.93 -11.20
CA ALA A 71 9.66 -10.64 -10.50
C ALA A 71 10.07 -9.16 -10.65
N LEU A 72 9.95 -8.59 -11.84
CA LEU A 72 10.26 -7.17 -12.09
C LEU A 72 9.32 -6.24 -11.33
N LEU A 73 8.01 -6.49 -11.42
CA LEU A 73 6.99 -5.67 -10.74
C LEU A 73 7.11 -5.75 -9.22
N SER A 74 7.29 -6.95 -8.68
CA SER A 74 7.48 -7.17 -7.24
C SER A 74 8.79 -6.55 -6.76
N SER A 75 9.88 -6.66 -7.54
CA SER A 75 11.16 -6.03 -7.17
C SER A 75 11.05 -4.52 -7.15
N LEU A 76 10.40 -3.92 -8.15
CA LEU A 76 10.18 -2.48 -8.20
C LEU A 76 9.36 -1.98 -7.01
N ALA A 77 8.31 -2.71 -6.63
CA ALA A 77 7.51 -2.39 -5.45
C ALA A 77 8.34 -2.42 -4.15
N THR A 78 9.14 -3.47 -3.95
CA THR A 78 10.01 -3.62 -2.78
C THR A 78 11.10 -2.56 -2.73
N VAL A 79 11.73 -2.23 -3.86
CA VAL A 79 12.75 -1.17 -3.94
C VAL A 79 12.16 0.19 -3.58
N GLY A 80 11.00 0.54 -4.16
CA GLY A 80 10.32 1.79 -3.85
C GLY A 80 10.01 1.93 -2.36
N LEU A 81 9.46 0.87 -1.75
CA LEU A 81 9.20 0.81 -0.32
C LEU A 81 10.48 1.01 0.50
N ASN A 82 11.54 0.24 0.22
CA ASN A 82 12.77 0.26 1.03
C ASN A 82 13.48 1.61 0.96
N VAL A 83 13.53 2.24 -0.21
CA VAL A 83 14.17 3.56 -0.39
C VAL A 83 13.42 4.64 0.37
N LEU A 84 12.08 4.64 0.32
CA LEU A 84 11.25 5.60 1.03
C LEU A 84 11.28 5.37 2.55
N SER A 85 11.27 4.11 3.00
CA SER A 85 11.29 3.76 4.42
C SER A 85 12.64 4.03 5.08
N ALA A 86 13.75 3.92 4.35
CA ALA A 86 15.10 4.09 4.91
C ALA A 86 15.34 5.48 5.51
N SER A 87 14.76 6.54 4.93
CA SER A 87 14.87 7.92 5.43
C SER A 87 13.76 8.31 6.41
N GLY A 88 12.78 7.44 6.64
CA GLY A 88 11.59 7.75 7.43
C GLY A 88 11.89 8.15 8.87
N GLY A 89 12.80 7.44 9.54
CA GLY A 89 13.19 7.75 10.92
C GLY A 89 13.84 9.13 11.07
N ALA A 90 14.81 9.45 10.22
CA ALA A 90 15.48 10.76 10.21
C ALA A 90 14.51 11.91 9.88
N LEU A 91 13.54 11.66 8.99
CA LEU A 91 12.45 12.60 8.71
C LEU A 91 11.52 12.78 9.92
N ALA A 92 11.20 11.72 10.65
CA ALA A 92 10.40 11.79 11.86
C ALA A 92 11.10 12.55 13.00
N GLU A 93 12.42 12.40 13.12
CA GLU A 93 13.22 13.15 14.11
C GLU A 93 13.26 14.66 13.81
N THR A 94 13.24 15.06 12.53
CA THR A 94 13.28 16.46 12.12
C THR A 94 11.91 17.14 12.09
N LEU A 95 10.87 16.43 11.66
CA LEU A 95 9.50 16.96 11.52
C LEU A 95 8.65 16.74 12.77
N GLY A 96 9.00 15.76 13.60
CA GLY A 96 8.16 15.25 14.68
C GLY A 96 7.31 14.04 14.25
N TRP A 97 7.05 13.14 15.20
CA TRP A 97 6.38 11.87 14.93
C TRP A 97 4.93 12.00 14.46
N ILE A 98 4.14 12.87 15.08
CA ILE A 98 2.73 13.09 14.67
C ILE A 98 2.62 13.59 13.22
N PRO A 99 3.26 14.71 12.82
CA PRO A 99 3.15 15.19 11.44
C PRO A 99 3.77 14.22 10.44
N PHE A 100 4.80 13.45 10.82
CA PHE A 100 5.35 12.39 10.00
C PHE A 100 4.31 11.31 9.65
N PHE A 101 3.60 10.75 10.64
CA PHE A 101 2.56 9.74 10.37
C PHE A 101 1.38 10.28 9.57
N VAL A 102 1.01 11.55 9.78
CA VAL A 102 -0.02 12.23 8.97
C VAL A 102 0.45 12.40 7.52
N LEU A 103 1.71 12.81 7.31
CA LEU A 103 2.30 12.91 5.98
C LEU A 103 2.35 11.54 5.29
N CYS A 104 2.80 10.49 5.96
CA CYS A 104 2.80 9.12 5.42
C CYS A 104 1.40 8.66 5.01
N THR A 105 0.38 8.97 5.82
CA THR A 105 -1.03 8.71 5.49
C THR A 105 -1.45 9.47 4.23
N GLY A 106 -1.08 10.75 4.13
CA GLY A 106 -1.34 11.59 2.96
C GLY A 106 -0.63 11.11 1.69
N PHE A 107 0.59 10.59 1.79
CA PHE A 107 1.34 10.00 0.68
C PHE A 107 0.68 8.73 0.13
N CYS A 108 -0.21 8.08 0.88
CA CYS A 108 -1.01 6.97 0.36
C CYS A 108 -2.14 7.44 -0.57
N ALA A 109 -2.65 8.65 -0.38
CA ALA A 109 -3.75 9.21 -1.19
C ALA A 109 -3.46 9.21 -2.71
N PRO A 110 -2.31 9.68 -3.23
CA PRO A 110 -2.04 9.64 -4.66
C PRO A 110 -2.03 8.21 -5.23
N ALA A 111 -1.57 7.21 -4.47
CA ALA A 111 -1.58 5.82 -4.90
C ALA A 111 -3.01 5.27 -5.02
N LEU A 112 -3.87 5.55 -4.03
CA LEU A 112 -5.29 5.15 -4.05
C LEU A 112 -6.08 5.89 -5.14
N LEU A 113 -5.80 7.18 -5.36
CA LEU A 113 -6.41 7.97 -6.44
C LEU A 113 -6.00 7.44 -7.82
N LEU A 114 -4.74 7.06 -8.01
CA LEU A 114 -4.27 6.44 -9.25
C LEU A 114 -5.00 5.12 -9.52
N LEU A 115 -5.17 4.29 -8.49
CA LEU A 115 -5.91 3.03 -8.60
C LEU A 115 -7.38 3.28 -8.96
N LEU A 116 -8.05 4.23 -8.28
CA LEU A 116 -9.42 4.64 -8.63
C LEU A 116 -9.55 5.13 -10.06
N TRP A 117 -8.57 5.88 -10.55
CA TRP A 117 -8.54 6.36 -11.92
C TRP A 117 -8.35 5.23 -12.92
N LEU A 118 -7.45 4.27 -12.64
CA LEU A 118 -7.25 3.10 -13.48
C LEU A 118 -8.51 2.23 -13.56
N MET A 119 -9.22 2.05 -12.46
CA MET A 119 -10.50 1.32 -12.41
C MET A 119 -11.62 2.00 -13.21
N ARG A 120 -11.53 3.32 -13.41
CA ARG A 120 -12.49 4.11 -14.19
C ARG A 120 -12.19 4.09 -15.69
N ARG A 121 -10.98 3.69 -16.11
CA ARG A 121 -10.66 3.57 -17.54
C ARG A 121 -11.40 2.37 -18.16
N PRO A 122 -12.17 2.56 -19.24
CA PRO A 122 -12.74 1.43 -19.97
C PRO A 122 -11.60 0.57 -20.54
N ALA A 123 -11.75 -0.75 -20.44
CA ALA A 123 -10.80 -1.75 -20.94
C ALA A 123 -10.75 -1.76 -22.47
N ALA A 124 -10.24 -0.70 -23.09
CA ALA A 124 -10.25 -0.50 -24.54
C ALA A 124 -8.99 -1.02 -25.25
N LEU A 125 -8.09 -1.76 -24.58
CA LEU A 125 -6.81 -2.19 -25.17
C LEU A 125 -6.53 -3.70 -25.10
N THR A 126 -7.53 -4.54 -24.83
CA THR A 126 -7.35 -6.01 -24.81
C THR A 126 -8.07 -6.72 -25.97
N ALA A 127 -8.53 -5.98 -26.98
CA ALA A 127 -9.00 -6.55 -28.24
C ALA A 127 -7.85 -6.58 -29.25
N GLY A 128 -6.93 -7.52 -29.05
CA GLY A 128 -5.82 -7.82 -29.95
C GLY A 128 -5.75 -9.31 -30.28
N GLN A 129 -6.88 -10.00 -30.33
CA GLN A 129 -6.98 -11.38 -30.80
C GLN A 129 -7.41 -11.36 -32.27
N PRO A 130 -6.52 -11.69 -33.24
CA PRO A 130 -6.95 -11.94 -34.61
C PRO A 130 -7.81 -13.22 -34.70
N PRO A 131 -8.69 -13.34 -35.73
CA PRO A 131 -9.68 -14.40 -35.87
C PRO A 131 -9.09 -15.80 -36.08
#